data_AF-A0A497CIM5-F1
#
_entry.id   AF-A0A497CIM5-F1
#
_cell.length_a   1.000
_cell.length_b   1.000
_cell.length_c   1.000
_cell.angle_alpha   90.00
_cell.angle_beta   90.00
_cell.angle_gamma   90.00
#
_symmetry.space_group_name_H-M   'P 1'
#
loop_
_entity.id
_entity.type
_entity.pdbx_description
1 polymer ?
#
loop_
_entity_poly.entity_id
_entity_poly.type
_entity_poly.pdbx_seq_one_letter_code
_entity_poly.pdbx_strand_id
1 'polypeptide(L)'
;MLLTEFSKISSFKIHFTFILCKNYSKENGQVLSQRLQFEQQQIAQESQTQNDSLIKKVKDFIKDYGTKNGYFYILGSNEGGSVLFGKEESDLTQTILDLLNAAYKKN
;
A
#
# COMPACT_ATOMS: atom_id res chain seq x y z
N MET A 1 -47.27 -44.12 -14.90
CA MET A 1 -45.92 -44.37 -15.44
C MET A 1 -45.26 -43.08 -15.95
N LEU A 2 -45.92 -42.27 -16.80
CA LEU A 2 -45.36 -41.02 -17.35
C LEU A 2 -45.06 -39.92 -16.30
N LEU A 3 -45.90 -39.75 -15.29
CA LEU A 3 -45.69 -38.75 -14.23
C LEU A 3 -44.41 -39.01 -13.41
N THR A 4 -44.05 -40.28 -13.25
CA THR A 4 -42.86 -40.71 -12.52
C THR A 4 -41.58 -40.36 -13.28
N GLU A 5 -41.59 -40.50 -14.61
CA GLU A 5 -40.47 -40.12 -15.48
C GLU A 5 -40.31 -38.59 -15.58
N PHE A 6 -41.42 -37.84 -15.63
CA PHE A 6 -41.37 -36.37 -15.64
C PHE A 6 -40.76 -35.81 -14.35
N SER A 7 -41.11 -36.40 -13.20
CA SER A 7 -40.52 -36.06 -11.89
C SER A 7 -39.01 -36.34 -11.83
N LYS A 8 -38.57 -37.48 -12.37
CA LYS A 8 -37.13 -37.83 -12.46
C LYS A 8 -36.36 -36.85 -13.34
N ILE A 9 -36.88 -36.50 -14.51
CA ILE A 9 -36.25 -35.56 -15.45
C ILE A 9 -36.15 -34.16 -14.82
N SER A 10 -37.22 -33.69 -14.15
CA SER A 10 -37.22 -32.41 -13.43
C SER A 10 -36.18 -32.38 -12.31
N SER A 11 -36.15 -33.42 -11.47
CA SER A 11 -35.18 -33.57 -10.38
C SER A 11 -33.74 -33.60 -10.89
N PHE A 12 -33.47 -34.33 -11.97
CA PHE A 12 -32.15 -34.40 -12.59
C PHE A 12 -31.69 -33.04 -13.13
N LYS A 13 -32.59 -32.29 -13.79
CA LYS A 13 -32.28 -30.96 -14.33
C LYS A 13 -32.02 -29.93 -13.23
N ILE A 14 -32.78 -29.97 -12.14
CA ILE A 14 -32.56 -29.13 -10.95
C ILE A 14 -31.21 -29.46 -10.30
N HIS A 15 -30.91 -30.74 -10.09
CA HIS A 15 -29.64 -31.19 -9.52
C HIS A 15 -28.44 -30.77 -10.39
N PHE A 16 -28.53 -30.95 -11.70
CA PHE A 16 -27.47 -30.56 -12.64
C PHE A 16 -27.26 -29.04 -12.65
N THR A 17 -28.33 -28.24 -12.63
CA THR A 17 -28.25 -26.78 -12.53
C THR A 17 -27.56 -26.35 -11.22
N PHE A 18 -27.85 -27.03 -10.11
CA PHE A 18 -27.23 -26.76 -8.81
C PHE A 18 -25.72 -27.10 -8.82
N ILE A 19 -25.33 -28.21 -9.46
CA ILE A 19 -23.92 -28.58 -9.63
C ILE A 19 -23.17 -27.54 -10.47
N LEU A 20 -23.72 -27.13 -11.62
CA LEU A 20 -23.12 -26.12 -12.47
C LEU A 20 -22.94 -24.79 -11.73
N CYS A 21 -23.97 -24.33 -11.01
CA CYS A 21 -23.91 -23.10 -10.22
C CYS A 21 -22.85 -23.17 -9.10
N LYS A 22 -22.76 -24.33 -8.42
CA LYS A 22 -21.76 -24.57 -7.37
C LYS A 22 -20.33 -24.56 -7.93
N ASN A 23 -20.09 -25.12 -9.11
CA ASN A 23 -18.77 -25.10 -9.75
C ASN A 23 -18.42 -23.70 -10.26
N TYR A 24 -19.35 -23.03 -10.94
CA TYR A 24 -19.17 -21.65 -11.38
C TYR A 24 -18.83 -20.71 -10.22
N SER A 25 -19.56 -20.80 -9.10
CA SER A 25 -19.28 -19.99 -7.91
C SER A 25 -17.90 -20.27 -7.30
N LYS A 26 -17.45 -21.54 -7.32
CA LYS A 26 -16.12 -21.92 -6.82
C LYS A 26 -15.00 -21.38 -7.70
N GLU A 27 -15.10 -21.56 -9.01
CA GLU A 27 -14.10 -21.09 -9.99
C GLU A 27 -13.96 -19.57 -9.94
N ASN A 28 -15.10 -18.85 -9.97
CA ASN A 28 -15.10 -17.40 -9.86
C ASN A 28 -14.54 -16.91 -8.51
N GLY A 29 -14.87 -17.60 -7.41
CA GLY A 29 -14.33 -17.27 -6.10
C GLY A 29 -12.81 -17.42 -6.01
N GLN A 30 -12.24 -18.46 -6.62
CA GLN A 30 -10.79 -18.67 -6.68
C GLN A 30 -10.07 -17.63 -7.55
N VAL A 31 -10.63 -17.27 -8.70
CA VAL A 31 -10.05 -16.23 -9.55
C VAL A 31 -10.08 -14.87 -8.85
N LEU A 32 -11.21 -14.55 -8.20
CA LEU A 32 -11.34 -13.30 -7.47
C LEU A 32 -10.34 -13.20 -6.31
N SER A 33 -10.15 -14.29 -5.54
CA SER A 33 -9.20 -14.28 -4.43
C SER A 33 -7.75 -14.08 -4.90
N GLN A 34 -7.34 -14.71 -6.01
CA GLN A 34 -6.02 -14.51 -6.60
C GLN A 34 -5.83 -13.06 -7.07
N ARG A 35 -6.84 -12.48 -7.72
CA ARG A 35 -6.79 -11.08 -8.15
C ARG A 35 -6.64 -10.12 -6.98
N LEU A 36 -7.42 -10.31 -5.91
CA LEU A 36 -7.33 -9.48 -4.71
C LEU A 36 -5.97 -9.59 -4.02
N GLN A 37 -5.37 -10.79 -3.99
CA GLN A 37 -4.03 -10.97 -3.43
C GLN A 37 -2.97 -10.24 -4.25
N PHE A 38 -3.05 -10.32 -5.59
CA PHE A 38 -2.16 -9.59 -6.49
C PHE A 38 -2.32 -8.07 -6.36
N GLU A 39 -3.55 -7.56 -6.34
CA GLU A 39 -3.83 -6.13 -6.17
C GLU A 39 -3.29 -5.62 -4.82
N GLN A 40 -3.45 -6.38 -3.73
CA GLN A 40 -2.86 -6.02 -2.43
C GLN A 40 -1.33 -5.95 -2.48
N GLN A 41 -0.67 -6.89 -3.17
CA GLN A 41 0.78 -6.86 -3.36
C GLN A 41 1.21 -5.65 -4.18
N GLN A 42 0.49 -5.33 -5.26
CA GLN A 42 0.79 -4.14 -6.06
C GLN A 42 0.62 -2.85 -5.26
N ILE A 43 -0.49 -2.70 -4.52
CA ILE A 43 -0.72 -1.53 -3.66
C ILE A 43 0.40 -1.38 -2.63
N ALA A 44 0.85 -2.48 -2.00
CA ALA A 44 1.95 -2.46 -1.06
C ALA A 44 3.27 -2.02 -1.72
N GLN A 45 3.58 -2.52 -2.92
CA GLN A 45 4.78 -2.14 -3.67
C GLN A 45 4.74 -0.68 -4.13
N GLU A 46 3.59 -0.21 -4.62
CA GLU A 46 3.40 1.19 -5.02
C GLU A 46 3.53 2.13 -3.82
N SER A 47 2.91 1.77 -2.68
CA SER A 47 3.05 2.51 -1.43
C SER A 47 4.52 2.58 -0.98
N GLN A 48 5.24 1.46 -1.03
CA GLN A 48 6.66 1.43 -0.71
C GLN A 48 7.47 2.33 -1.64
N THR A 49 7.23 2.25 -2.95
CA THR A 49 7.93 3.06 -3.96
C THR A 49 7.66 4.55 -3.77
N GLN A 50 6.42 4.92 -3.47
CA GLN A 50 6.04 6.31 -3.18
C GLN A 50 6.72 6.81 -1.90
N ASN A 51 6.72 6.00 -0.83
CA ASN A 51 7.40 6.34 0.42
C ASN A 51 8.91 6.51 0.21
N ASP A 52 9.56 5.62 -0.53
CA ASP A 52 11.00 5.71 -0.83
C ASP A 52 11.32 6.97 -1.65
N SER A 53 10.46 7.33 -2.61
CA SER A 53 10.57 8.56 -3.38
C SER A 53 10.43 9.81 -2.50
N LEU A 54 9.47 9.81 -1.56
CA LEU A 54 9.29 10.90 -0.59
C LEU A 54 10.51 11.03 0.33
N ILE A 55 10.98 9.92 0.89
CA ILE A 55 12.18 9.89 1.75
C ILE A 55 13.40 10.42 0.99
N LYS A 56 13.57 10.03 -0.28
CA LYS A 56 14.67 10.54 -1.11
C LYS A 56 14.58 12.05 -1.29
N LYS A 57 13.39 12.60 -1.62
CA LYS A 57 13.19 14.05 -1.76
C LYS A 57 13.52 14.81 -0.47
N VAL A 58 13.09 14.27 0.68
CA VAL A 58 13.39 14.86 1.99
C VAL A 58 14.90 14.83 2.27
N LYS A 59 15.59 13.70 2.02
CA LYS A 59 17.04 13.58 2.19
C LYS A 59 17.82 14.54 1.29
N ASP A 60 17.45 14.62 0.01
CA ASP A 60 18.06 15.52 -0.95
C ASP A 60 17.89 16.98 -0.49
N PHE A 61 16.70 17.34 0.00
CA PHE A 61 16.43 18.67 0.56
C PHE A 61 17.27 18.99 1.80
N ILE A 62 17.37 18.05 2.75
CA ILE A 62 18.20 18.19 3.96
C ILE A 62 19.66 18.40 3.59
N LYS A 63 20.18 17.64 2.62
CA LYS A 63 21.56 17.76 2.14
C LYS A 63 21.84 19.14 1.54
N ASP A 64 20.93 19.63 0.71
CA ASP A 64 21.03 20.97 0.12
C ASP A 64 20.97 22.06 1.18
N TYR A 65 20.05 21.94 2.14
CA TYR A 65 19.95 22.85 3.28
C TYR A 65 21.26 22.86 4.10
N GLY A 66 21.79 21.68 4.41
CA GLY A 66 23.04 21.52 5.14
C GLY A 66 24.21 22.21 4.44
N THR A 67 24.35 21.96 3.13
CA THR A 67 25.42 22.54 2.31
C THR A 67 25.31 24.06 2.23
N LYS A 68 24.11 24.61 2.03
CA LYS A 68 23.88 26.07 1.91
C LYS A 68 24.12 26.82 3.21
N ASN A 69 23.84 26.20 4.35
CA ASN A 69 23.98 26.81 5.67
C ASN A 69 25.29 26.42 6.39
N GLY A 70 26.20 25.72 5.71
CA GLY A 70 27.53 25.39 6.24
C GLY A 70 27.56 24.29 7.31
N TYR A 71 26.54 23.43 7.35
CA TYR A 71 26.54 22.28 8.25
C TYR A 71 27.42 21.17 7.70
N PHE A 72 28.32 20.66 8.55
CA PHE A 72 29.16 19.50 8.21
C PHE A 72 28.40 18.17 8.33
N TYR A 73 27.44 18.09 9.26
CA TYR A 73 26.63 16.91 9.52
C TYR A 73 25.22 17.31 9.96
N ILE A 74 24.20 16.58 9.50
CA ILE A 74 22.82 16.64 10.02
C ILE A 74 22.45 15.22 10.43
N LEU A 75 22.02 15.05 11.67
CA LEU A 75 21.75 13.74 12.27
C LEU A 75 20.23 13.55 12.42
N GLY A 76 19.74 12.36 12.08
CA GLY A 76 18.33 12.01 12.25
C GLY A 76 18.06 11.44 13.64
N SER A 77 16.95 11.85 14.25
CA SER A 77 16.55 11.48 15.62
C SER A 77 15.50 10.35 15.69
N ASN A 78 15.37 9.50 14.67
CA ASN A 78 14.39 8.40 14.68
C ASN A 78 14.80 7.25 15.63
N GLU A 79 13.98 6.21 15.78
CA GLU A 79 14.24 5.06 16.69
C GLU A 79 15.54 4.27 16.36
N GLY A 80 16.17 4.52 15.21
CA GLY A 80 17.51 4.05 14.85
C GLY A 80 18.58 5.16 14.80
N GLY A 81 18.26 6.35 15.29
CA GLY A 81 19.05 7.57 15.22
C GLY A 81 20.24 7.53 16.18
N SER A 82 21.40 7.96 15.69
CA SER A 82 22.69 7.85 16.40
C SER A 82 22.89 8.86 17.54
N VAL A 83 21.87 9.67 17.86
CA VAL A 83 21.97 10.78 18.82
C VAL A 83 21.03 10.53 19.99
N LEU A 84 21.61 10.26 21.17
CA LEU A 84 20.87 10.01 22.41
C LEU A 84 20.39 11.31 23.10
N PHE A 85 21.03 12.44 22.80
CA PHE A 85 20.68 13.75 23.33
C PHE A 85 21.20 14.87 22.42
N GLY A 86 20.35 15.86 22.14
CA GLY A 86 20.69 17.10 21.45
C GLY A 86 20.00 18.27 22.14
N LYS A 87 20.61 19.46 22.11
CA LYS A 87 19.94 20.69 22.60
C LYS A 87 18.82 21.09 21.64
N GLU A 88 17.74 21.67 22.16
CA GLU A 88 16.61 22.16 21.34
C GLU A 88 17.06 23.18 20.28
N GLU A 89 18.03 24.03 20.61
CA GLU A 89 18.64 24.99 19.68
C GLU A 89 19.30 24.34 18.45
N SER A 90 19.64 23.04 18.55
CA SER A 90 20.26 22.25 17.48
C SER A 90 19.23 21.42 16.70
N ASP A 91 17.96 21.46 17.09
CA ASP A 91 16.88 20.76 16.39
C ASP A 91 16.43 21.57 15.17
N LEU A 92 16.66 20.99 13.98
CA LEU A 92 16.30 21.60 12.71
C LEU A 92 14.96 21.09 12.17
N THR A 93 14.27 20.20 12.89
CA THR A 93 13.07 19.49 12.41
C THR A 93 11.99 20.46 11.98
N GLN A 94 11.65 21.44 12.84
CA GLN A 94 10.58 22.40 12.52
C GLN A 94 10.98 23.30 11.35
N THR A 95 12.21 23.82 11.33
CA THR A 95 12.71 24.67 10.24
C THR A 95 12.67 23.94 8.89
N ILE A 96 13.12 22.68 8.84
CA ILE A 96 13.11 21.88 7.62
C ILE A 96 11.67 21.54 7.21
N LEU A 97 10.79 21.23 8.17
CA LEU A 97 9.38 20.95 7.91
C LEU A 97 8.68 22.16 7.28
N ASP A 98 8.89 23.36 7.82
CA ASP A 98 8.30 24.59 7.30
C ASP A 98 8.80 24.91 5.88
N LEU A 99 10.11 24.75 5.64
CA LEU A 99 10.69 24.96 4.32
C LEU A 99 10.22 23.92 3.30
N LEU A 100 10.09 22.65 3.68
CA LEU A 100 9.53 21.60 2.83
C LEU A 100 8.07 21.90 2.48
N ASN A 101 7.26 22.25 3.49
CA ASN A 101 5.85 22.60 3.28
C ASN A 101 5.70 23.84 2.40
N ALA A 102 6.60 24.82 2.48
CA ALA A 102 6.62 25.97 1.60
C ALA A 102 7.04 25.60 0.16
N ALA A 103 8.07 24.76 0.01
CA ALA A 103 8.59 24.34 -1.30
C ALA A 103 7.64 23.41 -2.07
N TYR A 104 6.87 22.59 -1.35
CA TYR A 104 5.96 21.60 -1.92
C TYR A 104 4.48 21.93 -1.65
N LYS A 105 4.16 23.16 -1.22
CA LYS A 105 2.77 23.62 -1.11
C LYS A 105 2.13 23.50 -2.48
N LYS A 106 1.29 22.48 -2.62
CA LYS A 106 0.53 22.20 -3.83
C LYS A 106 -0.38 23.41 -4.07
N ASN A 107 -0.13 24.17 -5.14
CA ASN A 107 -1.17 25.00 -5.73
C ASN A 107 -2.24 24.10 -6.32
#